data_AF-V5GM20-F1
#
_entry.id   AF-V5GM20-F1
#
_cell.length_a   1.000
_cell.length_b   1.000
_cell.length_c   1.000
_cell.angle_alpha   90.00
_cell.angle_beta   90.00
_cell.angle_gamma   90.00
#
_symmetry.space_group_name_H-M   'P 1'
#
loop_
_entity.id
_entity.type
_entity.pdbx_description
1 polymer ?
#
loop_
_entity_poly.entity_id
_entity_poly.type
_entity_poly.pdbx_seq_one_letter_code
_entity_poly.pdbx_strand_id
1 'polypeptide(L)'
;MMASSFDHEDWNVWFFGAISRQEATDLLMAEREGGVFLVRESKTSSGDYVLCVKEDSKVSHYIIKTIQQNDQKHYKIGDQVFKRVEDVLSFYKLHYLDTTPLIRPASKKIEKVIAKFDFEGKEKDDLCFKKGDILTIIFKDEEQWWTAKNRDGKKGSIPVPYVQKIEEDHSPIDLPRPGSGGPVSNTVLQAEAAKRNQMQRKLPAKARVKQVRVPNAYDDTALKLEIGDIITVTKTNINGQWEGELNGKVGYFPFTHVEFLDDENGS
;
A
#
# COMPACT_ATOMS: atom_id res chain seq x y z
N MET A 1 -3.16 -12.29 -32.87
CA MET A 1 -4.02 -13.07 -31.95
C MET A 1 -3.21 -13.32 -30.70
N MET A 2 -3.42 -12.55 -29.63
CA MET A 2 -2.78 -12.81 -28.34
C MET A 2 -3.73 -13.68 -27.53
N ALA A 3 -3.34 -14.94 -27.33
CA ALA A 3 -4.06 -15.86 -26.47
C ALA A 3 -3.93 -15.38 -25.02
N SER A 4 -5.07 -15.18 -24.35
CA SER A 4 -5.18 -14.79 -22.95
C SER A 4 -4.45 -15.80 -22.04
N SER A 5 -3.17 -15.55 -21.77
CA SER A 5 -2.25 -16.43 -21.03
C SER A 5 -2.38 -16.25 -19.52
N PHE A 6 -3.59 -16.40 -18.99
CA PHE A 6 -3.81 -16.42 -17.55
C PHE A 6 -4.35 -17.77 -17.08
N ASP A 7 -3.76 -18.27 -15.99
CA ASP A 7 -4.19 -19.46 -15.26
C ASP A 7 -5.54 -19.19 -14.60
N HIS A 8 -6.58 -19.62 -15.28
CA HIS A 8 -7.98 -19.54 -14.84
C HIS A 8 -8.32 -20.54 -13.73
N GLU A 9 -7.45 -21.51 -13.46
CA GLU A 9 -7.59 -22.48 -12.37
C GLU A 9 -7.07 -21.93 -11.03
N ASP A 10 -6.19 -20.92 -11.07
CA ASP A 10 -5.66 -20.28 -9.87
C ASP A 10 -6.67 -19.27 -9.29
N TRP A 11 -7.55 -19.77 -8.43
CA TRP A 11 -8.50 -18.96 -7.67
C TRP A 11 -7.81 -17.76 -7.01
N ASN A 12 -6.57 -17.90 -6.54
CA ASN A 12 -5.83 -16.83 -5.90
C ASN A 12 -5.36 -15.71 -6.86
N VAL A 13 -5.46 -15.88 -8.18
CA VAL A 13 -5.03 -14.86 -9.16
C VAL A 13 -6.21 -13.95 -9.52
N TRP A 14 -7.37 -14.51 -9.82
CA TRP A 14 -8.52 -13.76 -10.30
C TRP A 14 -9.59 -13.47 -9.24
N PHE A 15 -9.61 -14.20 -8.12
CA PHE A 15 -10.60 -13.99 -7.05
C PHE A 15 -10.11 -13.03 -5.98
N PHE A 16 -10.80 -11.91 -5.82
CA PHE A 16 -10.48 -10.84 -4.87
C PHE A 16 -11.29 -10.93 -3.57
N GLY A 17 -12.10 -11.97 -3.39
CA GLY A 17 -12.89 -12.16 -2.17
C GLY A 17 -13.97 -11.10 -1.97
N ALA A 18 -14.20 -10.71 -0.71
CA ALA A 18 -15.24 -9.78 -0.30
C ALA A 18 -14.89 -8.29 -0.54
N ILE A 19 -14.20 -7.98 -1.65
CA ILE A 19 -13.91 -6.61 -2.07
C ILE A 19 -15.20 -5.86 -2.44
N SER A 20 -15.28 -4.57 -2.11
CA SER A 20 -16.46 -3.75 -2.40
C SER A 20 -16.58 -3.41 -3.88
N ARG A 21 -17.80 -3.13 -4.36
CA ARG A 21 -18.04 -2.70 -5.75
C ARG A 21 -17.18 -1.49 -6.14
N GLN A 22 -17.03 -0.54 -5.22
CA GLN A 22 -16.24 0.67 -5.43
C GLN A 22 -14.75 0.34 -5.58
N GLU A 23 -14.20 -0.47 -4.68
CA GLU A 23 -12.80 -0.90 -4.71
C GLU A 23 -12.47 -1.71 -5.97
N ALA A 24 -13.36 -2.64 -6.38
CA ALA A 24 -13.22 -3.37 -7.63
C ALA A 24 -13.22 -2.44 -8.86
N THR A 25 -14.04 -1.38 -8.81
CA THR A 25 -14.09 -0.38 -9.88
C THR A 25 -12.82 0.46 -9.91
N ASP A 26 -12.32 0.90 -8.77
CA ASP A 26 -11.10 1.69 -8.65
C ASP A 26 -9.88 0.93 -9.17
N LEU A 27 -9.72 -0.33 -8.76
CA LEU A 27 -8.65 -1.21 -9.22
C LEU A 27 -8.67 -1.41 -10.74
N LEU A 28 -9.85 -1.66 -11.32
CA LEU A 28 -9.99 -1.87 -12.75
C LEU A 28 -9.89 -0.56 -13.54
N MET A 29 -10.29 0.58 -12.98
CA MET A 29 -10.14 1.89 -13.60
C MET A 29 -8.69 2.38 -13.63
N ALA A 30 -7.86 1.95 -12.68
CA ALA A 30 -6.43 2.22 -12.69
C ALA A 30 -5.68 1.50 -13.84
N GLU A 31 -6.27 0.43 -14.39
CA GLU A 31 -5.69 -0.32 -15.49
C GLU A 31 -5.86 0.42 -16.82
N ARG A 32 -4.78 0.49 -17.61
CA ARG A 32 -4.76 1.16 -18.91
C ARG A 32 -5.33 0.32 -20.05
N GLU A 33 -5.44 -0.98 -19.87
CA GLU A 33 -5.90 -1.93 -20.89
C GLU A 33 -7.35 -2.37 -20.63
N GLY A 34 -8.16 -2.42 -21.69
CA GLY A 34 -9.46 -3.11 -21.66
C GLY A 34 -9.28 -4.62 -21.59
N GLY A 35 -10.31 -5.35 -21.12
CA GLY A 35 -10.28 -6.80 -20.96
C GLY A 35 -9.62 -7.29 -19.67
N VAL A 36 -9.19 -6.39 -18.78
CA VAL A 36 -8.72 -6.75 -17.43
C VAL A 36 -9.91 -7.07 -16.55
N PHE A 37 -9.87 -8.14 -15.76
CA PHE A 37 -11.03 -8.57 -14.96
C PHE A 37 -10.70 -9.06 -13.56
N LEU A 38 -11.67 -9.08 -12.66
CA LEU A 38 -11.56 -9.72 -11.36
C LEU A 38 -12.90 -10.32 -10.95
N VAL A 39 -12.88 -11.36 -10.13
CA VAL A 39 -14.10 -11.93 -9.53
C VAL A 39 -14.12 -11.59 -8.05
N ARG A 40 -15.27 -11.11 -7.57
CA ARG A 40 -15.50 -10.82 -6.15
C ARG A 40 -16.73 -11.56 -5.64
N GLU A 41 -16.84 -11.71 -4.34
CA GLU A 41 -18.07 -12.18 -3.69
C GLU A 41 -19.13 -11.09 -3.70
N SER A 42 -20.39 -11.51 -3.84
CA SER A 42 -21.53 -10.62 -3.70
C SER A 42 -21.82 -10.37 -2.20
N LYS A 43 -21.75 -9.10 -1.76
CA LYS A 43 -22.17 -8.71 -0.40
C LYS A 43 -23.69 -8.85 -0.19
N THR A 44 -24.46 -8.84 -1.27
CA THR A 44 -25.93 -8.84 -1.21
C THR A 44 -26.52 -10.26 -1.26
N SER A 45 -25.73 -11.25 -1.69
CA SER A 45 -26.22 -12.62 -1.91
C SER A 45 -25.12 -13.63 -1.55
N SER A 46 -25.29 -14.30 -0.42
CA SER A 46 -24.35 -15.32 0.07
C SER A 46 -24.25 -16.48 -0.92
N GLY A 47 -23.07 -16.64 -1.53
CA GLY A 47 -22.79 -17.70 -2.51
C GLY A 47 -22.84 -17.26 -3.97
N ASP A 48 -23.19 -16.00 -4.27
CA ASP A 48 -23.08 -15.45 -5.62
C ASP A 48 -21.74 -14.74 -5.83
N TYR A 49 -21.24 -14.82 -7.06
CA TYR A 49 -20.03 -14.14 -7.48
C TYR A 49 -20.35 -12.98 -8.42
N VAL A 50 -19.46 -12.00 -8.50
CA VAL A 50 -19.57 -10.89 -9.45
C VAL A 50 -18.27 -10.80 -10.23
N LEU A 51 -18.35 -11.01 -11.54
CA LEU A 51 -17.26 -10.80 -12.48
C LEU A 51 -17.24 -9.32 -12.86
N CYS A 52 -16.19 -8.63 -12.47
CA CYS A 52 -15.93 -7.24 -12.79
C CYS A 52 -14.94 -7.19 -13.95
N VAL A 53 -15.26 -6.47 -15.03
CA VAL A 53 -14.42 -6.38 -16.24
C VAL A 53 -14.20 -4.92 -16.59
N LYS A 54 -12.95 -4.54 -16.83
CA LYS A 54 -12.54 -3.25 -17.37
C LYS A 54 -12.85 -3.23 -18.85
N GLU A 55 -13.70 -2.30 -19.23
CA GLU A 55 -14.05 -1.98 -20.62
C GLU A 55 -13.61 -0.55 -20.93
N ASP A 56 -13.67 -0.13 -22.20
CA ASP A 56 -13.04 1.09 -22.74
C ASP A 56 -13.00 2.28 -21.78
N SER A 57 -14.15 2.67 -21.21
CA SER A 57 -14.24 3.77 -20.25
C SER A 57 -15.08 3.45 -19.01
N LYS A 58 -15.44 2.18 -18.80
CA LYS A 58 -16.30 1.76 -17.70
C LYS A 58 -15.82 0.44 -17.11
N VAL A 59 -16.32 0.12 -15.92
CA VAL A 59 -16.18 -1.20 -15.33
C VAL A 59 -17.55 -1.85 -15.32
N SER A 60 -17.69 -2.96 -16.02
CA SER A 60 -18.93 -3.73 -16.09
C SER A 60 -18.93 -4.81 -15.01
N HIS A 61 -20.08 -4.99 -14.36
CA HIS A 61 -20.25 -5.92 -13.23
C HIS A 61 -21.29 -6.98 -13.61
N TYR A 62 -20.84 -8.19 -13.90
CA TYR A 62 -21.68 -9.32 -14.30
C TYR A 62 -21.93 -10.23 -13.10
N ILE A 63 -23.20 -10.42 -12.76
CA ILE A 63 -23.58 -11.30 -11.65
C ILE A 63 -23.50 -12.75 -12.12
N ILE A 64 -22.71 -13.54 -11.42
CA ILE A 64 -22.64 -15.00 -11.54
C ILE A 64 -23.47 -15.57 -10.40
N LYS A 65 -24.69 -15.98 -10.71
CA LYS A 65 -25.61 -16.59 -9.75
C LYS A 65 -25.26 -18.06 -9.56
N THR A 66 -25.21 -18.51 -8.32
CA THR A 66 -25.11 -19.94 -8.03
C THR A 66 -26.51 -20.55 -8.07
N ILE A 67 -26.73 -21.49 -8.98
CA ILE A 67 -27.99 -22.23 -9.11
C ILE A 67 -27.76 -23.70 -8.76
N GLN A 68 -28.76 -24.35 -8.19
CA GLN A 68 -28.71 -25.78 -7.87
C GLN A 68 -29.53 -26.53 -8.92
N GLN A 69 -28.86 -27.28 -9.79
CA GLN A 69 -29.47 -28.00 -10.91
C GLN A 69 -29.04 -29.47 -10.85
N ASN A 70 -30.00 -30.40 -10.82
CA ASN A 70 -29.75 -31.84 -10.69
C ASN A 70 -28.85 -32.20 -9.48
N ASP A 71 -29.14 -31.63 -8.30
CA ASP A 71 -28.35 -31.82 -7.06
C ASP A 71 -26.90 -31.29 -7.12
N GLN A 72 -26.48 -30.68 -8.24
CA GLN A 72 -25.14 -30.13 -8.43
C GLN A 72 -25.18 -28.60 -8.56
N LYS A 73 -24.19 -27.93 -7.95
CA LYS A 73 -24.02 -26.48 -8.07
C LYS A 73 -23.57 -26.13 -9.48
N HIS A 74 -24.25 -25.16 -10.08
CA HIS A 74 -23.94 -24.58 -11.39
C HIS A 74 -23.89 -23.06 -11.26
N TYR A 75 -23.21 -22.40 -12.19
CA TYR A 75 -22.96 -20.97 -12.18
C TYR A 75 -23.59 -20.34 -13.42
N LYS A 76 -24.57 -19.47 -13.22
CA LYS A 76 -25.28 -18.78 -14.29
C LYS A 76 -24.84 -17.32 -14.39
N ILE A 77 -24.46 -16.89 -15.59
CA ILE A 77 -24.09 -15.51 -15.92
C ILE A 77 -24.85 -15.07 -17.17
N GLY A 78 -25.65 -14.01 -17.04
CA GLY A 78 -26.59 -13.63 -18.10
C GLY A 78 -27.54 -14.78 -18.43
N ASP A 79 -27.49 -15.27 -19.67
CA ASP A 79 -28.27 -16.42 -20.14
C ASP A 79 -27.47 -17.74 -20.19
N GLN A 80 -26.18 -17.70 -19.91
CA GLN A 80 -25.29 -18.87 -19.99
C GLN A 80 -25.17 -19.58 -18.64
N VAL A 81 -25.11 -20.91 -18.64
CA VAL A 81 -24.99 -21.75 -17.44
C VAL A 81 -23.75 -22.63 -17.56
N PHE A 82 -22.96 -22.64 -16.50
CA PHE A 82 -21.68 -23.34 -16.42
C PHE A 82 -21.63 -24.26 -15.21
N LYS A 83 -20.80 -25.30 -15.27
CA LYS A 83 -20.62 -26.22 -14.13
C LYS A 83 -19.76 -25.60 -13.04
N ARG A 84 -18.75 -24.84 -13.44
CA ARG A 84 -17.84 -24.16 -12.52
C ARG A 84 -17.61 -22.70 -12.90
N VAL A 85 -17.11 -21.90 -11.97
CA VAL A 85 -16.82 -20.49 -12.24
C VAL A 85 -15.60 -20.33 -13.16
N GLU A 86 -14.68 -21.29 -13.16
CA GLU A 86 -13.52 -21.31 -14.05
C GLU A 86 -13.95 -21.51 -15.51
N ASP A 87 -15.01 -22.30 -15.75
CA ASP A 87 -15.61 -22.47 -17.08
C ASP A 87 -16.18 -21.14 -17.60
N VAL A 88 -16.80 -20.34 -16.73
CA VAL A 88 -17.27 -18.99 -17.06
C VAL A 88 -16.10 -18.16 -17.60
N LEU A 89 -14.99 -18.12 -16.85
CA LEU A 89 -13.81 -17.34 -17.24
C LEU A 89 -13.23 -17.86 -18.56
N SER A 90 -13.10 -19.17 -18.71
CA SER A 90 -12.59 -19.80 -19.93
C SER A 90 -13.45 -19.52 -21.16
N PHE A 91 -14.77 -19.51 -21.01
CA PHE A 91 -15.68 -19.18 -22.10
C PHE A 91 -15.48 -17.72 -22.55
N TYR A 92 -15.46 -16.79 -21.61
CA TYR A 92 -15.31 -15.37 -21.91
C TYR A 92 -13.87 -14.93 -22.23
N LYS A 93 -12.88 -15.84 -22.24
CA LYS A 93 -11.57 -15.58 -22.86
C LYS A 93 -11.68 -15.36 -24.37
N LEU A 94 -12.64 -16.03 -25.01
CA LEU A 94 -12.84 -16.01 -26.46
C LEU A 94 -14.20 -15.41 -26.86
N HIS A 95 -15.10 -15.19 -25.90
CA HIS A 95 -16.40 -14.59 -26.10
C HIS A 95 -16.44 -13.19 -25.49
N TYR A 96 -16.99 -12.24 -26.26
CA TYR A 96 -17.16 -10.87 -25.81
C TYR A 96 -18.27 -10.80 -24.75
N LEU A 97 -18.04 -10.07 -23.66
CA LEU A 97 -19.10 -9.78 -22.70
C LEU A 97 -19.99 -8.64 -23.21
N ASP A 98 -19.43 -7.43 -23.33
CA ASP A 98 -20.13 -6.26 -23.90
C ASP A 98 -19.27 -5.69 -25.03
N THR A 99 -18.04 -5.26 -24.73
CA THR A 99 -17.11 -4.67 -25.72
C THR A 99 -15.79 -5.40 -25.84
N THR A 100 -15.40 -6.17 -24.81
CA THR A 100 -14.10 -6.86 -24.76
C THR A 100 -14.22 -8.29 -24.23
N PRO A 101 -13.37 -9.23 -24.69
CA PRO A 101 -13.19 -10.52 -24.05
C PRO A 101 -12.28 -10.39 -22.81
N LEU A 102 -12.23 -11.45 -21.99
CA LEU A 102 -11.31 -11.54 -20.87
C LEU A 102 -9.87 -11.75 -21.36
N ILE A 103 -9.01 -10.77 -21.11
CA ILE A 103 -7.61 -10.78 -21.53
C ILE A 103 -6.72 -11.23 -20.38
N ARG A 104 -6.87 -10.65 -19.19
CA ARG A 104 -6.07 -11.02 -18.02
C ARG A 104 -6.74 -10.63 -16.70
N PRO A 105 -6.44 -11.32 -15.59
CA PRO A 105 -6.89 -10.92 -14.28
C PRO A 105 -6.25 -9.58 -13.88
N ALA A 106 -6.97 -8.82 -13.06
CA ALA A 106 -6.49 -7.59 -12.48
C ALA A 106 -5.31 -7.89 -11.57
N SER A 107 -4.31 -7.02 -11.62
CA SER A 107 -3.21 -7.06 -10.68
C SER A 107 -3.77 -6.81 -9.29
N LYS A 108 -3.81 -7.84 -8.46
CA LYS A 108 -4.05 -7.65 -7.02
C LYS A 108 -2.98 -6.69 -6.55
N LYS A 109 -3.37 -5.55 -5.99
CA LYS A 109 -2.47 -4.62 -5.33
C LYS A 109 -1.99 -5.28 -4.03
N ILE A 110 -1.12 -6.27 -4.20
CA ILE A 110 -0.53 -7.06 -3.15
C ILE A 110 0.57 -6.19 -2.58
N GLU A 111 0.25 -5.45 -1.52
CA GLU A 111 1.29 -4.71 -0.82
C GLU A 111 2.20 -5.72 -0.15
N LYS A 112 3.43 -5.86 -0.66
CA LYS A 112 4.42 -6.74 -0.08
C LYS A 112 5.21 -5.98 0.98
N VAL A 113 5.47 -6.66 2.07
CA VAL A 113 6.34 -6.16 3.14
C VAL A 113 7.46 -7.16 3.39
N ILE A 114 8.64 -6.69 3.78
CA ILE A 114 9.74 -7.53 4.25
C ILE A 114 9.82 -7.46 5.77
N ALA A 115 9.92 -8.61 6.42
CA ALA A 115 10.11 -8.70 7.87
C ALA A 115 11.48 -8.15 8.26
N LYS A 116 11.51 -7.15 9.17
CA LYS A 116 12.74 -6.59 9.75
C LYS A 116 13.27 -7.41 10.91
N PHE A 117 12.38 -8.12 11.60
CA PHE A 117 12.65 -8.91 12.78
C PHE A 117 11.95 -10.27 12.66
N ASP A 118 12.44 -11.26 13.39
CA ASP A 118 11.72 -12.50 13.62
C ASP A 118 10.51 -12.26 14.54
N PHE A 119 9.45 -13.01 14.27
CA PHE A 119 8.22 -13.01 15.04
C PHE A 119 7.71 -14.45 15.14
N GLU A 120 7.71 -14.99 16.35
CA GLU A 120 7.36 -16.40 16.59
C GLU A 120 5.84 -16.63 16.70
N GLY A 121 5.04 -15.55 16.74
CA GLY A 121 3.60 -15.60 17.00
C GLY A 121 3.30 -15.90 18.48
N LYS A 122 2.43 -15.12 19.11
CA LYS A 122 1.99 -15.35 20.50
C LYS A 122 0.59 -15.95 20.56
N GLU A 123 -0.24 -15.63 19.58
CA GLU A 123 -1.61 -16.10 19.42
C GLU A 123 -1.73 -17.10 18.27
N LYS A 124 -2.78 -17.93 18.31
CA LYS A 124 -3.07 -18.92 17.26
C LYS A 124 -3.40 -18.29 15.88
N ASP A 125 -3.79 -17.03 15.88
CA ASP A 125 -4.12 -16.24 14.69
C ASP A 125 -2.91 -15.41 14.20
N ASP A 126 -1.77 -15.46 14.90
CA ASP A 126 -0.53 -14.79 14.50
C ASP A 126 0.20 -15.53 13.39
N LEU A 127 0.70 -14.78 12.41
CA LEU A 127 1.58 -15.35 11.39
C LEU A 127 3.02 -15.30 11.89
N CYS A 128 3.64 -16.45 12.15
CA CYS A 128 5.06 -16.50 12.43
C CYS A 128 5.90 -16.28 11.15
N PHE A 129 6.94 -15.45 11.28
CA PHE A 129 7.84 -15.09 10.17
C PHE A 129 9.25 -14.80 10.68
N LYS A 130 10.25 -14.94 9.82
CA LYS A 130 11.65 -14.62 10.14
C LYS A 130 12.08 -13.31 9.51
N LYS A 131 13.06 -12.64 10.11
CA LYS A 131 13.72 -11.48 9.49
C LYS A 131 14.17 -11.82 8.06
N GLY A 132 13.74 -11.00 7.10
CA GLY A 132 13.99 -11.18 5.68
C GLY A 132 12.85 -11.84 4.90
N ASP A 133 11.83 -12.38 5.57
CA ASP A 133 10.68 -12.99 4.90
C ASP A 133 9.82 -11.93 4.20
N ILE A 134 9.35 -12.25 3.00
CA ILE A 134 8.43 -11.42 2.23
C ILE A 134 7.00 -11.87 2.56
N LEU A 135 6.24 -10.95 3.13
CA LEU A 135 4.86 -11.14 3.53
C LEU A 135 3.95 -10.32 2.62
N THR A 136 2.83 -10.92 2.23
CA THR A 136 1.78 -10.29 1.42
C THR A 136 0.72 -9.73 2.34
N ILE A 137 0.54 -8.41 2.38
CA ILE A 137 -0.54 -7.81 3.17
C ILE A 137 -1.89 -8.11 2.53
N ILE A 138 -2.79 -8.70 3.31
CA ILE A 138 -4.16 -9.04 2.91
C ILE A 138 -5.15 -7.98 3.42
N PHE A 139 -5.07 -7.61 4.70
CA PHE A 139 -5.96 -6.63 5.33
C PHE A 139 -5.17 -5.67 6.23
N LYS A 140 -5.58 -4.39 6.21
CA LYS A 140 -5.04 -3.31 7.06
C LYS A 140 -6.17 -2.67 7.85
N ASP A 141 -6.89 -3.49 8.59
CA ASP A 141 -8.03 -3.01 9.40
C ASP A 141 -7.55 -2.20 10.61
N GLU A 142 -6.33 -2.48 11.12
CA GLU A 142 -5.74 -1.80 12.27
C GLU A 142 -4.43 -1.06 11.95
N GLU A 143 -4.11 -0.05 12.75
CA GLU A 143 -2.90 0.79 12.56
C GLU A 143 -1.60 0.09 12.99
N GLN A 144 -1.69 -0.87 13.93
CA GLN A 144 -0.52 -1.52 14.55
C GLN A 144 -0.39 -3.01 14.20
N TRP A 145 -1.45 -3.64 13.69
CA TRP A 145 -1.49 -5.05 13.31
C TRP A 145 -2.15 -5.22 11.94
N TRP A 146 -1.46 -5.86 11.00
CA TRP A 146 -2.01 -6.16 9.68
C TRP A 146 -2.17 -7.66 9.50
N THR A 147 -3.18 -8.08 8.76
CA THR A 147 -3.27 -9.48 8.35
C THR A 147 -2.42 -9.67 7.11
N ALA A 148 -1.43 -10.55 7.19
CA ALA A 148 -0.56 -10.89 6.08
C ALA A 148 -0.57 -12.39 5.78
N LYS A 149 0.00 -12.77 4.64
CA LYS A 149 0.21 -14.14 4.21
C LYS A 149 1.68 -14.35 3.86
N ASN A 150 2.29 -15.41 4.39
CA ASN A 150 3.67 -15.79 4.05
C ASN A 150 3.70 -16.57 2.71
N ARG A 151 4.88 -16.81 2.14
CA ARG A 151 5.03 -17.57 0.87
C ARG A 151 4.42 -18.97 0.96
N ASP A 152 4.47 -19.59 2.14
CA ASP A 152 3.92 -20.92 2.44
C ASP A 152 2.39 -20.94 2.49
N GLY A 153 1.75 -19.80 2.25
CA GLY A 153 0.30 -19.68 2.16
C GLY A 153 -0.41 -19.53 3.50
N LYS A 154 0.32 -19.62 4.62
CA LYS A 154 -0.20 -19.33 5.95
C LYS A 154 -0.55 -17.85 6.07
N LYS A 155 -1.76 -17.58 6.56
CA LYS A 155 -2.29 -16.24 6.84
C LYS A 155 -2.37 -16.04 8.34
N GLY A 156 -2.16 -14.81 8.79
CA GLY A 156 -2.29 -14.43 10.19
C GLY A 156 -1.93 -12.98 10.42
N SER A 157 -2.07 -12.54 11.66
CA SER A 157 -1.78 -11.18 12.10
C SER A 157 -0.27 -10.98 12.26
N ILE A 158 0.20 -9.81 11.83
CA ILE A 158 1.60 -9.39 11.91
C ILE A 158 1.70 -7.97 12.49
N PRO A 159 2.66 -7.71 13.38
CA PRO A 159 2.87 -6.36 13.88
C PRO A 159 3.53 -5.47 12.82
N VAL A 160 2.90 -4.34 12.50
CA VAL A 160 3.40 -3.31 11.58
C VAL A 160 4.84 -2.88 11.87
N PRO A 161 5.28 -2.64 13.13
CA PRO A 161 6.66 -2.23 13.39
C PRO A 161 7.71 -3.29 13.04
N TYR A 162 7.31 -4.55 12.85
CA TYR A 162 8.20 -5.65 12.52
C TYR A 162 8.40 -5.84 11.02
N VAL A 163 7.69 -5.06 10.20
CA VAL A 163 7.71 -5.20 8.74
C VAL A 163 8.03 -3.86 8.05
N GLN A 164 8.60 -3.93 6.85
CA GLN A 164 8.89 -2.78 5.99
C GLN A 164 8.12 -2.91 4.69
N LYS A 165 7.42 -1.87 4.25
CA LYS A 165 6.83 -1.85 2.90
C LYS A 165 7.93 -1.94 1.85
N ILE A 166 7.74 -2.87 0.91
CA ILE A 166 8.53 -2.94 -0.31
C ILE A 166 7.79 -2.03 -1.29
N GLU A 167 8.29 -0.81 -1.49
CA GLU A 167 7.82 0.04 -2.58
C GLU A 167 8.37 -0.56 -3.88
N GLU A 168 7.49 -1.04 -4.77
CA GLU A 168 7.87 -1.61 -6.08
C GLU A 168 8.35 -0.54 -7.09
N ASP A 169 9.10 0.46 -6.63
CA ASP A 169 9.88 1.32 -7.51
C ASP A 169 11.35 0.93 -7.36
N HIS A 170 11.71 -0.20 -7.96
CA HIS A 170 13.05 -0.47 -8.52
C HIS A 170 13.01 -1.82 -9.25
N SER A 171 12.69 -1.75 -10.54
CA SER A 171 13.16 -2.77 -11.48
C SER A 171 14.70 -2.79 -11.48
N PRO A 172 15.34 -3.95 -11.63
CA PRO A 172 16.77 -4.12 -11.37
C PRO A 172 17.65 -3.85 -12.61
N ILE A 173 18.93 -3.55 -12.33
CA ILE A 173 20.12 -3.55 -13.21
C ILE A 173 20.41 -2.24 -13.96
N ASP A 174 21.35 -1.44 -13.44
CA ASP A 174 22.49 -1.01 -14.26
C ASP A 174 23.76 -1.11 -13.40
N LEU A 175 24.72 -1.90 -13.89
CA LEU A 175 26.05 -1.99 -13.30
C LEU A 175 26.72 -0.60 -13.29
N PRO A 176 27.59 -0.28 -12.32
CA PRO A 176 28.24 1.02 -12.31
C PRO A 176 29.20 1.14 -13.49
N ARG A 177 28.81 1.91 -14.53
CA ARG A 177 29.75 2.48 -15.50
C ARG A 177 30.50 3.63 -14.84
N PRO A 178 31.85 3.64 -14.86
CA PRO A 178 32.62 4.75 -14.34
C PRO A 178 32.66 5.87 -15.38
N GLY A 179 32.23 7.07 -15.01
CA GLY A 179 32.63 8.28 -15.71
C GLY A 179 31.56 9.36 -15.83
N SER A 180 31.89 10.50 -15.22
CA SER A 180 31.60 11.86 -15.71
C SER A 180 30.37 12.60 -15.14
N GLY A 181 30.60 13.26 -14.00
CA GLY A 181 30.47 14.72 -13.89
C GLY A 181 29.09 15.37 -13.77
N GLY A 182 28.70 15.75 -12.55
CA GLY A 182 27.66 16.75 -12.27
C GLY A 182 27.00 16.56 -10.89
N PRO A 183 27.02 17.54 -9.96
CA PRO A 183 26.69 17.31 -8.56
C PRO A 183 25.19 17.47 -8.31
N VAL A 184 24.48 16.36 -8.10
CA VAL A 184 23.12 16.37 -7.53
C VAL A 184 23.01 15.38 -6.39
N SER A 185 22.53 15.90 -5.25
CA SER A 185 21.71 15.19 -4.26
C SER A 185 22.38 14.14 -3.36
N ASN A 186 23.27 14.60 -2.47
CA ASN A 186 23.66 13.85 -1.26
C ASN A 186 22.78 14.16 -0.03
N THR A 187 21.69 14.89 -0.17
CA THR A 187 20.92 15.43 0.98
C THR A 187 19.87 14.47 1.56
N VAL A 188 19.53 13.36 0.88
CA VAL A 188 18.42 12.49 1.30
C VAL A 188 18.87 11.43 2.33
N LEU A 189 20.03 10.81 2.11
CA LEU A 189 20.53 9.71 2.98
C LEU A 189 21.00 10.19 4.36
N GLN A 190 21.47 11.44 4.48
CA GLN A 190 21.79 12.03 5.79
C GLN A 190 20.55 12.43 6.59
N ALA A 191 19.42 12.73 5.93
CA ALA A 191 18.21 13.17 6.60
C ALA A 191 17.49 12.02 7.35
N GLU A 192 17.57 10.79 6.85
CA GLU A 192 16.86 9.64 7.45
C GLU A 192 17.55 9.06 8.69
N ALA A 193 18.88 9.13 8.76
CA ALA A 193 19.63 8.78 9.97
C ALA A 193 19.41 9.82 11.09
N ALA A 194 19.37 11.12 10.73
CA ALA A 194 19.09 12.21 11.67
C ALA A 194 17.64 12.16 12.20
N LYS A 195 16.65 11.81 11.35
CA LYS A 195 15.24 11.61 11.75
C LYS A 195 15.09 10.63 12.92
N ARG A 196 15.84 9.53 12.89
CA ARG A 196 15.68 8.41 13.82
C ARG A 196 16.27 8.70 15.20
N ASN A 197 17.36 9.46 15.27
CA ASN A 197 18.03 9.81 16.52
C ASN A 197 17.33 10.97 17.26
N GLN A 198 16.72 11.90 16.51
CA GLN A 198 16.04 13.05 17.11
C GLN A 198 14.63 12.75 17.65
N MET A 199 13.98 11.68 17.19
CA MET A 199 12.62 11.28 17.60
C MET A 199 12.56 10.62 18.99
N GLN A 200 13.70 10.25 19.58
CA GLN A 200 13.80 9.63 20.91
C GLN A 200 14.15 10.63 22.02
N ARG A 201 14.23 11.93 21.73
CA ARG A 201 14.57 12.97 22.71
C ARG A 201 13.38 13.32 23.60
N LYS A 202 13.67 13.56 24.88
CA LYS A 202 12.68 14.03 25.87
C LYS A 202 12.29 15.48 25.53
N LEU A 203 11.03 15.67 25.14
CA LEU A 203 10.42 16.99 24.95
C LEU A 203 9.97 17.56 26.32
N PRO A 204 9.94 18.89 26.52
CA PRO A 204 10.36 19.94 25.58
C PRO A 204 11.88 20.08 25.48
N ALA A 205 12.39 20.27 24.26
CA ALA A 205 13.83 20.39 24.00
C ALA A 205 14.15 21.59 23.10
N LYS A 206 15.28 22.25 23.34
CA LYS A 206 15.72 23.41 22.56
C LYS A 206 16.40 22.97 21.27
N ALA A 207 16.08 23.62 20.17
CA ALA A 207 16.71 23.41 18.87
C ALA A 207 17.13 24.75 18.26
N ARG A 208 18.29 24.78 17.60
CA ARG A 208 18.72 25.90 16.77
C ARG A 208 18.16 25.76 15.37
N VAL A 209 17.65 26.86 14.83
CA VAL A 209 17.21 26.93 13.44
C VAL A 209 18.46 26.98 12.55
N LYS A 210 18.61 25.99 11.67
CA LYS A 210 19.66 25.97 10.66
C LYS A 210 19.19 26.40 9.28
N GLN A 211 17.87 26.49 9.07
CA GLN A 211 17.28 26.87 7.79
C GLN A 211 16.14 27.87 7.99
N VAL A 212 16.27 29.02 7.32
CA VAL A 212 15.26 30.09 7.34
C VAL A 212 13.96 29.61 6.69
N ARG A 213 12.84 29.92 7.32
CA ARG A 213 11.49 29.71 6.78
C ARG A 213 10.62 30.91 7.12
N VAL A 214 10.10 31.58 6.09
CA VAL A 214 9.09 32.62 6.25
C VAL A 214 7.72 31.99 5.96
N PRO A 215 6.74 32.07 6.89
CA PRO A 215 5.39 31.59 6.62
C PRO A 215 4.74 32.42 5.53
N ASN A 216 3.89 31.78 4.72
CA ASN A 216 3.06 32.48 3.74
C ASN A 216 2.04 33.36 4.50
N ALA A 217 1.68 34.51 3.93
CA ALA A 217 0.78 35.49 4.56
C ALA A 217 -0.65 35.00 4.88
N TYR A 218 -0.99 33.77 4.48
CA TYR A 218 -2.28 33.10 4.73
C TYR A 218 -2.16 31.88 5.65
N ASP A 219 -0.98 31.62 6.21
CA ASP A 219 -0.72 30.47 7.10
C ASP A 219 -0.43 30.97 8.53
N ASP A 220 -1.50 31.14 9.32
CA ASP A 220 -1.43 31.52 10.74
C ASP A 220 -0.85 30.41 11.64
N THR A 221 -0.60 29.22 11.11
CA THR A 221 -0.12 28.05 11.86
C THR A 221 1.37 27.79 11.70
N ALA A 222 2.01 28.39 10.69
CA ALA A 222 3.42 28.19 10.38
C ALA A 222 4.28 29.20 11.13
N LEU A 223 5.31 28.67 11.79
CA LEU A 223 6.24 29.50 12.54
C LEU A 223 7.28 30.15 11.61
N LYS A 224 7.55 31.44 11.81
CA LYS A 224 8.70 32.10 11.18
C LYS A 224 9.98 31.62 11.85
N LEU A 225 10.90 31.08 11.06
CA LEU A 225 12.20 30.59 11.49
C LEU A 225 13.29 31.43 10.84
N GLU A 226 14.24 31.95 11.62
CA GLU A 226 15.44 32.63 11.12
C GLU A 226 16.70 31.85 11.51
N ILE A 227 17.71 31.80 10.63
CA ILE A 227 18.92 31.01 10.90
C ILE A 227 19.60 31.56 12.16
N GLY A 228 19.84 30.69 13.13
CA GLY A 228 20.43 31.05 14.43
C GLY A 228 19.42 31.19 15.58
N ASP A 229 18.12 31.24 15.30
CA ASP A 229 17.10 31.31 16.35
C ASP A 229 17.01 30.01 17.16
N ILE A 230 16.69 30.12 18.45
CA ILE A 230 16.50 28.97 19.35
C ILE A 230 15.02 28.75 19.58
N ILE A 231 14.50 27.67 19.00
CA ILE A 231 13.11 27.24 19.13
C ILE A 231 12.97 26.14 20.18
N THR A 232 11.93 26.22 21.01
CA THR A 232 11.61 25.16 21.97
C THR A 232 10.65 24.17 21.32
N VAL A 233 11.14 23.00 20.95
CA VAL A 233 10.30 21.94 20.37
C VAL A 233 9.46 21.34 21.50
N THR A 234 8.14 21.46 21.38
CA THR A 234 7.16 20.94 22.35
C THR A 234 6.60 19.59 21.91
N LYS A 235 6.48 19.34 20.60
CA LYS A 235 5.89 18.11 20.05
C LYS A 235 6.57 17.66 18.75
N THR A 236 6.86 16.37 18.64
CA THR A 236 7.43 15.77 17.42
C THR A 236 6.42 14.83 16.77
N ASN A 237 5.99 15.10 15.53
CA ASN A 237 5.10 14.20 14.79
C ASN A 237 5.88 13.34 13.78
N ILE A 238 5.40 12.10 13.57
CA ILE A 238 5.99 11.10 12.66
C ILE A 238 5.92 11.50 11.18
N ASN A 239 5.05 12.45 10.85
CA ASN A 239 4.90 13.02 9.52
C ASN A 239 6.01 14.03 9.16
N GLY A 240 6.95 14.31 10.09
CA GLY A 240 8.07 15.23 9.87
C GLY A 240 7.74 16.72 10.09
N GLN A 241 6.52 17.06 10.54
CA GLN A 241 6.16 18.40 10.99
C GLN A 241 6.17 18.45 12.52
N TRP A 242 7.13 19.15 13.09
CA TRP A 242 7.24 19.35 14.53
C TRP A 242 6.54 20.63 14.95
N GLU A 243 6.10 20.65 16.20
CA GLU A 243 5.51 21.81 16.85
C GLU A 243 6.50 22.36 17.87
N GLY A 244 6.57 23.67 17.94
CA GLY A 244 7.41 24.32 18.93
C GLY A 244 7.13 25.81 19.01
N GLU A 245 7.74 26.40 20.00
CA GLU A 245 7.53 27.78 20.41
C GLU A 245 8.80 28.60 20.18
N LEU A 246 8.66 29.72 19.46
CA LEU A 246 9.71 30.71 19.23
C LEU A 246 9.16 32.11 19.52
N ASN A 247 9.86 32.88 20.35
CA ASN A 247 9.47 34.24 20.73
C ASN A 247 7.99 34.35 21.21
N GLY A 248 7.49 33.34 21.93
CA GLY A 248 6.12 33.30 22.45
C GLY A 248 5.03 32.98 21.41
N LYS A 249 5.40 32.65 20.17
CA LYS A 249 4.49 32.10 19.16
C LYS A 249 4.71 30.60 19.06
N VAL A 250 3.62 29.84 19.04
CA VAL A 250 3.63 28.39 18.80
C VAL A 250 3.25 28.15 17.34
N GLY A 251 3.92 27.22 16.68
CA GLY A 251 3.62 26.89 15.30
C GLY A 251 4.32 25.63 14.83
N TYR A 252 3.96 25.20 13.62
CA TYR A 252 4.51 24.01 12.99
C TYR A 252 5.71 24.35 12.11
N PHE A 253 6.73 23.49 12.19
CA PHE A 253 7.90 23.57 11.33
C PHE A 253 8.44 22.18 11.00
N PRO A 254 9.01 22.01 9.79
CA PRO A 254 9.67 20.76 9.42
C PRO A 254 10.94 20.52 10.25
N PHE A 255 11.12 19.28 10.71
CA PHE A 255 12.29 18.89 11.50
C PHE A 255 13.64 19.15 10.80
N THR A 256 13.65 19.15 9.46
CA THR A 256 14.86 19.39 8.66
C THR A 256 15.45 20.79 8.84
N HIS A 257 14.64 21.75 9.28
CA HIS A 257 15.05 23.15 9.39
C HIS A 257 15.66 23.51 10.74
N VAL A 258 15.59 22.58 11.70
CA VAL A 258 16.08 22.77 13.05
C VAL A 258 17.07 21.68 13.42
N GLU A 259 17.89 21.96 14.40
CA GLU A 259 18.87 21.03 14.95
C GLU A 259 18.83 21.14 16.46
N PHE A 260 18.50 20.06 17.15
CA PHE A 260 18.46 20.08 18.60
C PHE A 260 19.82 20.43 19.19
N LEU A 261 19.81 21.34 20.15
CA LEU A 261 20.97 21.65 20.97
C LEU A 261 21.04 20.55 22.04
N ASP A 262 22.01 19.64 21.95
CA ASP A 262 22.36 18.78 23.07
C ASP A 262 23.05 19.66 24.11
N ASP A 263 22.52 19.70 25.34
CA ASP A 263 23.24 20.22 26.51
C ASP A 263 24.38 19.24 26.86
N GLU A 264 25.37 19.15 25.99
CA GLU A 264 26.69 18.58 26.28
C GLU A 264 27.71 19.71 26.22
N ASN A 265 27.67 20.59 27.23
CA ASN A 265 28.81 21.39 27.63
C ASN A 265 29.01 21.29 29.15
N GLY A 266 29.21 20.05 29.62
CA GLY A 266 29.91 19.80 30.87
C GLY A 266 31.41 19.74 30.57
N SER A 267 32.11 20.87 30.73
CA SER A 267 33.55 20.91 30.99
C SER A 267 33.78 21.63 32.29
#